data_AF-A0A0B8PA19-F1
#
_entry.id   AF-A0A0B8PA19-F1
#
_cell.length_a   1.000
_cell.length_b   1.000
_cell.length_c   1.000
_cell.angle_alpha   90.00
_cell.angle_beta   90.00
_cell.angle_gamma   90.00
#
_symmetry.space_group_name_H-M   'P 1'
#
loop_
_entity.id
_entity.type
_entity.pdbx_description
1 polymer ?
#
loop_
_entity_poly.entity_id
_entity_poly.type
_entity_poly.pdbx_seq_one_letter_code
_entity_poly.pdbx_strand_id
1 'polypeptide(L)'
;MLKSFVNLTLGEPWEDEGSQRLEAVDLIRRREGYAAKVPSDVLYLTFAADVQADRIEGLVCGWTEKEEMYVIEWQMFRDTHPNERFGIALTNTY
;
A
#
# COMPACT_ATOMS: atom_id res chain seq x y z
N MET A 1 -3.10 28.10 -1.83
CA MET A 1 -3.46 28.17 -3.26
C MET A 1 -2.35 27.66 -4.18
N LEU A 2 -1.06 27.91 -3.87
CA LEU A 2 0.05 27.45 -4.73
C LEU A 2 0.17 25.92 -4.84
N LYS A 3 0.05 25.20 -3.71
CA LYS A 3 0.02 23.72 -3.66
C LYS A 3 -1.01 23.08 -4.60
N SER A 4 -2.22 23.66 -4.68
CA SER A 4 -3.29 23.14 -5.56
C SER A 4 -2.99 23.36 -7.03
N PHE A 5 -2.36 24.48 -7.41
CA PHE A 5 -1.96 24.75 -8.78
C PHE A 5 -0.81 23.83 -9.23
N VAL A 6 0.21 23.64 -8.38
CA VAL A 6 1.33 22.73 -8.68
C VAL A 6 0.85 21.29 -8.84
N ASN A 7 0.06 20.77 -7.89
CA ASN A 7 -0.42 19.40 -7.96
C ASN A 7 -1.43 19.17 -9.10
N LEU A 8 -2.42 20.06 -9.26
CA LEU A 8 -3.57 19.79 -10.14
C LEU A 8 -3.42 20.37 -11.55
N THR A 9 -2.60 21.41 -11.72
CA THR A 9 -2.38 22.05 -13.03
C THR A 9 -1.05 21.63 -13.65
N LEU A 10 0.01 21.50 -12.86
CA LEU A 10 1.34 21.10 -13.37
C LEU A 10 1.61 19.60 -13.24
N GLY A 11 0.90 18.90 -12.35
CA GLY A 11 1.12 17.47 -12.11
C GLY A 11 2.44 17.17 -11.39
N GLU A 12 3.05 18.19 -10.78
CA GLU A 12 4.35 18.08 -10.13
C GLU A 12 4.18 17.83 -8.62
N PRO A 13 5.12 17.11 -7.99
CA PRO A 13 5.11 16.95 -6.54
C PRO A 13 5.40 18.29 -5.84
N TRP A 14 4.52 18.68 -4.92
CA TRP A 14 4.73 19.85 -4.06
C TRP A 14 5.73 19.55 -2.93
N GLU A 15 6.84 20.28 -2.86
CA GLU A 15 7.73 20.30 -1.69
C GLU A 15 7.33 21.47 -0.76
N ASP A 16 6.94 21.16 0.49
CA ASP A 16 6.67 22.20 1.49
C ASP A 16 8.01 22.74 2.02
N GLU A 17 8.25 24.06 1.89
CA GLU A 17 9.48 24.75 2.33
C GLU A 17 9.79 24.56 3.84
N GLY A 18 8.80 24.16 4.65
CA GLY A 18 8.94 23.87 6.07
C GLY A 18 8.97 22.38 6.45
N SER A 19 8.91 21.46 5.47
CA SER A 19 8.93 20.03 5.76
C SER A 19 10.37 19.53 5.88
N GLN A 20 10.71 18.95 7.04
CA GLN A 20 11.95 18.19 7.17
C GLN A 20 11.85 16.98 6.26
N ARG A 21 12.74 16.92 5.26
CA ARG A 21 12.92 15.74 4.42
C ARG A 21 13.29 14.58 5.35
N LEU A 22 12.50 13.52 5.36
CA LEU A 22 12.80 12.34 6.16
C LEU A 22 14.06 11.68 5.59
N GLU A 23 15.10 11.54 6.41
CA GLU A 23 16.31 10.86 6.01
C GLU A 23 16.05 9.36 5.85
N ALA A 24 16.68 8.74 4.84
CA ALA A 24 16.53 7.30 4.59
C ALA A 24 16.86 6.45 5.82
N VAL A 25 17.82 6.92 6.64
CA VAL A 25 18.22 6.25 7.88
C VAL A 25 17.10 6.17 8.91
N ASP A 26 16.23 7.18 8.96
CA ASP A 26 15.12 7.23 9.92
C ASP A 26 13.96 6.33 9.48
N LEU A 27 13.75 6.17 8.17
CA LEU A 27 12.83 5.15 7.63
C LEU A 27 13.31 3.74 7.95
N ILE A 28 14.61 3.47 7.73
CA ILE A 28 15.24 2.19 8.05
C ILE A 28 15.10 1.85 9.53
N ARG A 29 15.18 2.83 10.43
CA ARG A 29 15.00 2.65 11.88
C ARG A 29 13.56 2.32 12.28
N ARG A 30 12.57 2.84 11.55
CA ARG A 30 11.14 2.63 11.83
C ARG A 30 10.55 1.39 11.17
N ARG A 31 11.33 0.70 10.32
CA ARG A 31 10.84 -0.51 9.63
C ARG A 31 10.58 -1.62 10.64
N GLU A 32 9.53 -2.38 10.39
CA GLU A 32 9.21 -3.60 11.09
C GLU A 32 9.48 -4.80 10.17
N GLY A 33 9.72 -5.97 10.75
CA GLY A 33 9.86 -7.21 9.98
C GLY A 33 8.51 -7.57 9.36
N TYR A 34 8.48 -7.73 8.03
CA TYR A 34 7.30 -8.27 7.35
C TYR A 34 7.34 -9.80 7.43
N ALA A 35 6.41 -10.40 8.18
CA ALA A 35 6.45 -11.81 8.53
C ALA A 35 6.02 -12.78 7.41
N ALA A 36 5.47 -12.25 6.30
CA ALA A 36 4.99 -13.09 5.20
C ALA A 36 6.12 -13.50 4.24
N LYS A 37 5.90 -14.62 3.53
CA LYS A 37 6.83 -15.10 2.52
C LYS A 37 6.71 -14.24 1.26
N VAL A 38 7.75 -13.48 0.98
CA VAL A 38 7.88 -12.66 -0.23
C VAL A 38 9.18 -13.07 -0.95
N PRO A 39 9.20 -13.17 -2.29
CA PRO A 39 10.43 -13.36 -3.05
C PRO A 39 11.48 -12.29 -2.70
N SER A 40 12.75 -12.67 -2.65
CA SER A 40 13.84 -11.81 -2.16
C SER A 40 14.16 -10.60 -3.05
N ASP A 41 13.73 -10.65 -4.30
CA ASP A 41 13.90 -9.61 -5.32
C ASP A 41 12.75 -8.57 -5.33
N VAL A 42 11.71 -8.77 -4.52
CA VAL A 42 10.61 -7.80 -4.36
C VAL A 42 11.07 -6.64 -3.48
N LEU A 43 10.88 -5.42 -3.99
CA LEU A 43 11.27 -4.17 -3.33
C LEU A 43 10.13 -3.54 -2.53
N TYR A 44 8.91 -3.61 -3.06
CA TYR A 44 7.73 -3.03 -2.42
C TYR A 44 6.47 -3.80 -2.78
N LEU A 45 5.45 -3.65 -1.93
CA LEU A 45 4.13 -4.25 -2.10
C LEU A 45 3.10 -3.16 -2.43
N THR A 46 2.13 -3.51 -3.26
CA THR A 46 0.91 -2.72 -3.47
C THR A 46 -0.30 -3.58 -3.15
N PHE A 47 -1.34 -2.98 -2.59
CA PHE A 47 -2.64 -3.61 -2.43
C PHE A 47 -3.64 -2.97 -3.39
N ALA A 48 -4.30 -3.79 -4.19
CA ALA A 48 -5.42 -3.40 -5.03
C ALA A 48 -6.68 -4.10 -4.51
N ALA A 49 -7.82 -3.39 -4.52
CA ALA A 49 -9.11 -3.96 -4.19
C ALA A 49 -10.11 -3.67 -5.32
N ASP A 50 -10.80 -4.71 -5.77
CA ASP A 50 -11.97 -4.60 -6.65
C ASP A 50 -13.25 -4.83 -5.83
N VAL A 51 -14.17 -3.87 -5.88
CA VAL A 51 -15.40 -3.89 -5.09
C VAL A 51 -16.57 -4.22 -6.01
N GLN A 52 -17.27 -5.32 -5.70
CA GLN A 52 -18.47 -5.76 -6.39
C GLN A 52 -19.65 -5.86 -5.42
N ALA A 53 -20.85 -6.13 -5.95
CA ALA A 53 -22.09 -6.08 -5.17
C ALA A 53 -22.15 -7.11 -4.02
N ASP A 54 -21.44 -8.24 -4.14
CA ASP A 54 -21.48 -9.35 -3.20
C ASP A 54 -20.12 -9.65 -2.54
N ARG A 55 -19.06 -8.94 -2.96
CA ARG A 55 -17.68 -9.22 -2.53
C ARG A 55 -16.72 -8.08 -2.79
N ILE A 56 -15.60 -8.12 -2.09
CA ILE A 56 -14.38 -7.38 -2.37
C ILE A 56 -13.28 -8.39 -2.68
N GLU A 57 -12.60 -8.24 -3.80
CA GLU A 57 -11.41 -9.01 -4.14
C GLU A 57 -10.16 -8.16 -3.87
N GLY A 58 -9.35 -8.57 -2.91
CA GLY A 58 -8.08 -7.95 -2.58
C GLY A 58 -6.92 -8.70 -3.23
N LEU A 59 -5.95 -7.95 -3.76
CA LEU A 59 -4.74 -8.48 -4.36
C LEU A 59 -3.52 -7.73 -3.82
N VAL A 60 -2.61 -8.46 -3.18
CA VAL A 60 -1.29 -7.96 -2.80
C VAL A 60 -0.31 -8.36 -3.90
N CYS A 61 0.26 -7.36 -4.56
CA CYS A 61 1.30 -7.54 -5.56
C CYS A 61 2.65 -7.09 -5.01
N GLY A 62 3.70 -7.86 -5.30
CA GLY A 62 5.09 -7.48 -5.08
C GLY A 62 5.74 -7.05 -6.38
N TRP A 63 6.56 -6.01 -6.30
CA TRP A 63 7.21 -5.39 -7.45
C TRP A 63 8.73 -5.45 -7.30
N THR A 64 9.41 -5.84 -8.37
CA THR A 64 10.88 -5.82 -8.42
C THR A 64 11.40 -4.54 -9.05
N GLU A 65 12.73 -4.35 -9.01
CA GLU A 65 13.42 -3.28 -9.74
C GLU A 65 13.15 -3.32 -11.25
N LYS A 66 12.88 -4.51 -11.81
CA LYS A 66 12.69 -4.73 -13.24
C LYS A 66 11.24 -4.59 -13.69
N GLU A 67 10.39 -4.00 -12.85
CA GLU A 67 8.94 -3.88 -13.08
C GLU A 67 8.24 -5.25 -13.22
N GLU A 68 8.86 -6.32 -12.72
CA GLU A 68 8.24 -7.63 -12.65
C GLU A 68 7.28 -7.67 -11.47
N MET A 69 6.13 -8.32 -11.69
CA MET A 69 5.04 -8.38 -10.71
C MET A 69 4.82 -9.82 -10.25
N TYR A 70 4.80 -9.98 -8.93
CA TYR A 70 4.45 -11.23 -8.26
C TYR A 70 3.12 -11.07 -7.53
N VAL A 71 2.22 -12.03 -7.72
CA VAL A 71 1.05 -12.15 -6.83
C VAL A 71 1.53 -12.75 -5.51
N ILE A 72 1.48 -11.95 -4.44
CA ILE A 72 1.87 -12.37 -3.10
C ILE A 72 0.69 -13.03 -2.39
N GLU A 73 -0.47 -12.39 -2.47
CA GLU A 73 -1.69 -12.87 -1.85
C GLU A 73 -2.91 -12.40 -2.63
N TRP A 74 -3.91 -13.26 -2.72
CA TRP A 74 -5.23 -12.92 -3.21
C TRP A 74 -6.26 -13.37 -2.18
N GLN A 75 -7.20 -12.49 -1.86
CA GLN A 75 -8.24 -12.78 -0.88
C GLN A 75 -9.58 -12.23 -1.35
N MET A 76 -10.64 -13.03 -1.18
CA MET A 76 -12.02 -12.61 -1.40
C MET A 76 -12.70 -12.39 -0.05
N PHE A 77 -13.26 -11.21 0.14
CA PHE A 77 -14.08 -10.85 1.29
C PHE A 77 -15.54 -10.77 0.84
N ARG A 78 -16.41 -11.62 1.39
CA ARG A 78 -17.86 -11.53 1.14
C ARG A 78 -18.55 -10.91 2.34
N ASP A 79 -19.68 -10.26 2.10
CA ASP A 79 -20.60 -9.85 3.16
C ASP A 79 -21.21 -11.11 3.82
N THR A 80 -20.83 -11.39 5.06
CA THR A 80 -21.58 -12.28 5.95
C THR A 80 -22.39 -11.44 6.93
N HIS A 81 -23.46 -10.83 6.44
CA HIS A 81 -24.54 -10.18 7.20
C HIS A 81 -24.20 -8.82 7.90
N PRO A 82 -25.22 -7.95 8.08
CA PRO A 82 -25.07 -6.49 8.08
C PRO A 82 -24.53 -5.85 9.37
N ASN A 83 -23.96 -6.63 10.30
CA ASN A 83 -23.56 -6.14 11.63
C ASN A 83 -22.08 -6.33 11.98
N GLU A 84 -21.24 -6.82 11.07
CA GLU A 84 -19.79 -6.90 11.31
C GLU A 84 -19.05 -5.81 10.55
N ARG A 85 -18.27 -5.00 11.28
CA ARG A 85 -17.41 -3.99 10.68
C ARG A 85 -16.30 -4.71 9.91
N PHE A 86 -16.22 -4.48 8.60
CA PHE A 86 -15.03 -4.77 7.81
C PHE A 86 -13.84 -3.98 8.37
N GLY A 87 -12.98 -4.65 9.13
CA GLY A 87 -11.63 -4.20 9.39
C GLY A 87 -10.70 -4.89 8.40
N ILE A 88 -10.09 -4.14 7.49
CA ILE A 88 -8.88 -4.61 6.81
C ILE A 88 -7.77 -4.52 7.85
N ALA A 89 -7.70 -5.52 8.74
CA ALA A 89 -6.50 -5.76 9.51
C ALA A 89 -5.54 -6.49 8.58
N LEU A 90 -4.48 -5.80 8.14
CA LEU A 90 -3.25 -6.52 7.77
C LEU A 90 -2.81 -7.18 9.08
N THR A 91 -3.28 -8.40 9.34
CA THR A 91 -2.91 -9.16 10.54
C THR A 91 -1.45 -9.52 10.44
N ASN A 92 -0.58 -8.60 10.85
CA ASN A 92 0.74 -8.91 11.35
C ASN A 92 0.52 -9.80 12.57
N THR A 93 0.61 -11.11 12.34
CA THR A 93 0.69 -12.08 13.43
C THR A 93 2.10 -11.97 13.99
N TYR A 94 2.21 -11.43 15.21
CA TYR A 94 3.45 -11.36 16.00
C TYR A 94 3.95 -12.74 16.39
#